data_AF-A0A419S5A5-F1
#
_entry.id   AF-A0A419S5A5-F1
#
_cell.length_a   1.000
_cell.length_b   1.000
_cell.length_c   1.000
_cell.angle_alpha   90.00
_cell.angle_beta   90.00
_cell.angle_gamma   90.00
#
_symmetry.space_group_name_H-M   'P 1'
#
loop_
_entity.id
_entity.type
_entity.pdbx_description
1 polymer ?
#
loop_
_entity_poly.entity_id
_entity_poly.type
_entity_poly.pdbx_seq_one_letter_code
_entity_poly.pdbx_strand_id
1 'polypeptide(L)' 'MSFVYKKVSLKQAITILAKNGIEVDDNEATVIVDFLYLMAKNYKKDEEEKVLKPQGEIELYKKTL' A
#
# COMPACT_ATOMS: atom_id res chain seq x y z
N MET A 1 2.40 12.71 10.25
CA MET A 1 2.61 11.33 10.78
C MET A 1 3.88 10.83 10.13
N SER A 2 4.90 10.40 10.88
CA SER A 2 6.17 9.98 10.26
C SER A 2 6.05 8.56 9.68
N PHE A 3 6.10 8.44 8.35
CA PHE A 3 6.22 7.14 7.70
C PHE A 3 7.69 6.72 7.67
N VAL A 4 8.07 5.79 8.54
CA VAL A 4 9.47 5.34 8.71
C VAL A 4 9.96 4.49 7.54
N TYR A 5 9.05 3.79 6.85
CA TYR A 5 9.36 2.94 5.69
C TYR A 5 8.66 3.46 4.43
N LYS A 6 9.22 4.53 3.84
CA LYS A 6 8.81 5.00 2.51
C LYS A 6 9.62 4.26 1.45
N LYS A 7 8.92 3.67 0.47
CA LYS A 7 9.54 3.11 -0.76
C LYS A 7 10.05 4.21 -1.71
N VAL A 8 9.57 5.45 -1.56
CA VAL A 8 9.98 6.61 -2.35
C VAL A 8 10.67 7.60 -1.43
N SER A 9 11.93 7.94 -1.73
CA SER A 9 12.65 9.00 -1.02
C SER A 9 12.12 10.39 -1.39
N LEU A 10 12.33 11.38 -0.53
CA LEU A 10 11.91 12.77 -0.77
C LEU A 10 12.50 13.33 -2.09
N LYS A 11 13.78 13.08 -2.34
CA LYS A 11 14.47 13.48 -3.58
C LYS A 11 13.85 12.86 -4.83
N GLN A 12 13.44 11.58 -4.77
CA GLN A 12 12.74 10.93 -5.87
C GLN A 12 11.37 11.56 -6.11
N ALA A 13 10.63 11.88 -5.03
CA ALA A 13 9.34 12.54 -5.15
C ALA A 13 9.46 13.92 -5.82
N ILE A 14 10.39 14.76 -5.38
CA ILE A 14 10.68 16.07 -6.00
C ILE A 14 11.02 15.91 -7.48
N THR A 15 11.89 14.94 -7.80
CA THR A 15 12.27 14.68 -9.20
C THR A 15 11.06 14.27 -10.06
N ILE A 16 10.16 13.46 -9.53
CA ILE A 16 8.95 13.02 -10.24
C ILE A 16 7.98 14.18 -10.43
N LEU A 17 7.77 15.00 -9.40
CA LEU A 17 6.88 16.17 -9.45
C LEU A 17 7.40 17.18 -10.48
N ALA A 18 8.70 17.49 -10.47
CA ALA A 18 9.32 18.40 -11.43
C ALA A 18 9.20 17.90 -12.89
N LYS A 19 9.35 16.58 -13.12
CA LYS A 19 9.12 15.97 -14.45
C LYS A 19 7.69 16.16 -14.97
N ASN A 20 6.74 16.45 -14.08
CA ASN A 20 5.34 16.72 -14.41
C ASN A 20 5.00 18.22 -14.34
N GLY A 21 6.01 19.11 -14.29
CA GLY A 21 5.82 20.55 -14.23
C GLY A 21 5.35 21.07 -12.87
N ILE A 22 5.50 20.27 -11.81
CA ILE A 22 5.15 20.65 -10.44
C ILE A 22 6.46 20.88 -9.67
N GLU A 23 6.88 22.14 -9.57
CA GLU A 23 8.01 22.53 -8.74
C GLU A 23 7.58 22.61 -7.28
N VAL A 24 8.36 21.99 -6.39
CA VAL A 24 8.10 21.94 -4.95
C VAL A 24 9.41 21.99 -4.17
N ASP A 25 9.35 22.55 -2.96
CA ASP A 25 10.44 22.43 -1.99
C ASP A 25 10.35 21.15 -1.14
N ASP A 26 11.31 20.96 -0.23
CA ASP A 26 11.37 19.79 0.65
C ASP A 26 10.17 19.69 1.61
N ASN A 27 9.63 20.83 2.06
CA ASN A 27 8.48 20.86 2.98
C ASN A 27 7.18 20.48 2.24
N GLU A 28 6.97 21.08 1.07
CA GLU A 28 5.83 20.79 0.20
C GLU A 28 5.84 19.32 -0.26
N ALA A 29 7.00 18.84 -0.71
CA ALA A 29 7.17 17.44 -1.10
C ALA A 29 6.92 16.49 0.08
N THR A 30 7.29 16.87 1.31
CA THR A 30 7.03 16.06 2.51
C THR A 30 5.53 15.93 2.76
N VAL A 31 4.78 17.04 2.70
CA VAL A 31 3.32 17.05 2.88
C VAL A 31 2.63 16.19 1.82
N ILE A 32 3.00 16.36 0.56
CA ILE A 32 2.42 15.61 -0.57
C ILE A 32 2.67 14.11 -0.39
N VAL A 33 3.92 13.72 -0.13
CA VAL A 33 4.30 12.32 0.03
C VAL A 33 3.59 11.69 1.23
N ASP A 34 3.54 12.38 2.37
CA ASP A 34 2.84 11.89 3.56
C ASP A 34 1.33 11.70 3.29
N PHE A 35 0.70 12.63 2.58
CA PHE A 35 -0.70 12.51 2.20
C PHE A 35 -0.95 11.30 1.29
N LEU A 36 -0.11 11.09 0.27
CA LEU A 36 -0.23 9.93 -0.62
C LEU A 36 -0.02 8.60 0.11
N TYR A 37 0.93 8.54 1.06
CA TYR A 37 1.11 7.35 1.90
C TYR A 37 -0.08 7.10 2.82
N LEU A 38 -0.69 8.15 3.35
CA LEU A 38 -1.91 8.05 4.16
C LEU A 38 -3.08 7.51 3.35
N MET A 39 -3.26 8.01 2.11
CA MET A 39 -4.26 7.49 1.18
C MET A 39 -4.00 6.02 0.85
N ALA A 40 -2.77 5.65 0.50
CA ALA A 40 -2.41 4.28 0.18
C ALA A 40 -2.61 3.30 1.36
N LYS A 41 -2.32 3.73 2.58
CA LYS A 41 -2.52 2.91 3.79
C LYS A 41 -4.01 2.69 4.10
N ASN A 42 -4.83 3.72 3.92
CA ASN A 42 -6.26 3.65 4.21
C ASN A 42 -7.09 3.16 3.03
N TYR A 43 -6.49 3.02 1.85
CA TYR A 43 -7.08 2.32 0.73
C TYR A 43 -7.26 0.85 1.11
N LYS A 44 -8.41 0.57 1.70
CA LYS A 44 -8.97 -0.78 1.71
C LYS A 44 -9.35 -1.03 0.26
N LYS A 45 -8.43 -1.66 -0.48
CA LYS A 45 -8.87 -2.49 -1.59
C LYS A 45 -9.92 -3.38 -0.95
N ASP A 46 -11.16 -3.34 -1.41
CA ASP A 46 -12.09 -4.41 -1.13
C ASP A 46 -11.34 -5.65 -1.64
N GLU A 47 -10.65 -6.32 -0.72
CA GLU A 47 -10.28 -7.69 -0.91
C GLU A 47 -11.64 -8.30 -1.15
N GLU A 48 -11.98 -8.57 -2.42
CA GLU A 48 -12.89 -9.66 -2.75
C GLU A 48 -12.66 -10.69 -1.68
N GLU A 49 -13.65 -10.85 -0.81
CA GLU A 49 -13.56 -11.68 0.37
C GLU A 49 -12.78 -12.90 -0.07
N LYS A 50 -11.58 -13.09 0.48
CA LYS A 50 -10.99 -14.42 0.42
C LYS A 50 -12.02 -15.25 1.16
N VAL A 51 -12.98 -15.81 0.43
CA VAL A 51 -13.91 -16.80 0.91
C VAL A 51 -12.97 -17.83 1.49
N LEU A 52 -12.85 -17.79 2.81
CA LEU A 52 -12.13 -18.76 3.59
C LEU A 52 -12.88 -20.04 3.28
N LYS A 53 -12.39 -20.81 2.30
CA LYS A 53 -12.92 -22.14 2.04
C LYS A 53 -12.84 -22.86 3.39
N PRO A 54 -13.97 -23.36 3.93
CA PRO A 54 -13.94 -24.02 5.22
C PRO A 54 -12.92 -25.15 5.16
N GLN A 55 -11.99 -25.18 6.12
CA GLN A 55 -11.00 -26.25 6.29
C GLN A 55 -11.69 -27.52 6.84
N GLY A 56 -12.68 -28.05 6.12
CA GLY A 56 -13.54 -29.14 6.60
C GLY A 56 -13.64 -30.38 5.70
N GLU A 57 -13.04 -30.40 4.51
CA GLU A 57 -13.28 -31.52 3.56
C GLU A 57 -12.10 -32.47 3.34
N ILE A 58 -10.92 -32.23 3.93
CA ILE A 58 -9.75 -33.10 3.68
C ILE A 58 -9.68 -34.31 4.65
N GLU A 59 -10.41 -34.31 5.76
CA GLU A 59 -10.38 -35.43 6.73
C GLU A 59 -11.33 -36.60 6.42
N LEU A 60 -12.32 -36.44 5.53
CA LEU A 60 -13.25 -37.54 5.22
C LEU A 60 -12.66 -38.59 4.25
N TYR A 61 -11.68 -38.21 3.43
CA TYR A 61 -11.08 -39.12 2.43
C TYR A 61 -9.91 -39.96 2.94
N LYS A 62 -9.36 -39.65 4.13
CA LYS A 62 -8.27 -40.44 4.72
C LYS A 62 -8.74 -41.55 5.65
N LYS A 63 -10.04 -41.67 5.92
CA LYS A 63 -10.61 -42.67 6.82
C LYS A 63 -11.22 -43.89 6.11
N THR A 64 -11.10 -43.97 4.78
CA THR A 64 -11.73 -45.01 3.95
C THR A 64 -10.75 -45.74 3.03
N LEU A 65 -9.44 -45.69 3.31
CA LEU A 65 -8.41 -46.52 2.65
C LEU A 65 -7.60 -47.28 3.69
#